data_AF-A0A843CBL7-F1
#
_entry.id   AF-A0A843CBL7-F1
#
_cell.length_a   1.000
_cell.length_b   1.000
_cell.length_c   1.000
_cell.angle_alpha   90.00
_cell.angle_beta   90.00
_cell.angle_gamma   90.00
#
_symmetry.space_group_name_H-M   'P 1'
#
loop_
_entity.id
_entity.type
_entity.pdbx_description
1 polymer ?
#
loop_
_entity_poly.entity_id
_entity_poly.type
_entity_poly.pdbx_seq_one_letter_code
_entity_poly.pdbx_strand_id
1 'polypeptide(L)' 'MSPQKKRKAKIIILLAMIWFVISLPLPWLYKTPEEARPQMYILLQMIGIISIPFIVLGIAWTIKPELTA' A
#
# COMPACT_ATOMS: atom_id res chain seq x y z
N MET A 1 -11.52 -7.69 -23.57
CA MET A 1 -10.56 -6.78 -22.90
C MET A 1 -9.26 -6.77 -23.69
N SER A 2 -8.78 -5.60 -24.12
CA SER A 2 -7.56 -5.50 -24.95
C SER A 2 -6.32 -6.01 -24.18
N PRO A 3 -5.26 -6.49 -24.87
CA PRO A 3 -4.04 -6.97 -24.22
C PRO A 3 -3.42 -5.95 -23.26
N GLN A 4 -3.48 -4.66 -23.61
CA GLN A 4 -2.99 -3.57 -22.78
C GLN A 4 -3.78 -3.43 -21.46
N LYS A 5 -5.12 -3.51 -21.51
CA LYS A 5 -5.97 -3.45 -20.31
C LYS A 5 -5.70 -4.63 -19.36
N LYS A 6 -5.45 -5.84 -19.89
CA LYS A 6 -5.09 -7.01 -19.08
C LYS A 6 -3.75 -6.83 -18.35
N ARG A 7 -2.75 -6.23 -19.01
CA ARG A 7 -1.44 -5.94 -18.41
C ARG A 7 -1.53 -4.91 -17.30
N LYS A 8 -2.27 -3.80 -17.51
CA LYS A 8 -2.53 -2.79 -16.47
C LYS A 8 -3.20 -3.42 -15.23
N ALA A 9 -4.23 -4.24 -15.43
CA ALA A 9 -4.90 -4.92 -14.33
C ALA A 9 -3.97 -5.83 -13.52
N LYS A 10 -3.10 -6.61 -14.18
CA LYS A 10 -2.10 -7.43 -13.49
C LYS A 10 -1.14 -6.60 -12.62
N ILE A 11 -0.71 -5.44 -13.11
CA ILE A 11 0.19 -4.54 -12.37
C ILE A 11 -0.51 -3.98 -11.13
N ILE A 12 -1.77 -3.53 -11.28
CA ILE A 12 -2.59 -3.03 -10.17
C ILE A 12 -2.79 -4.11 -9.11
N ILE A 13 -3.13 -5.33 -9.53
CA ILE A 13 -3.33 -6.47 -8.62
C ILE A 13 -2.04 -6.82 -7.87
N LEU A 14 -0.90 -6.81 -8.56
CA LEU A 14 0.42 -7.03 -7.95
C LEU A 14 0.72 -5.94 -6.92
N LEU A 15 0.50 -4.68 -7.26
CA LEU A 15 0.67 -3.53 -6.38
C LEU A 15 -0.20 -3.65 -5.12
N ALA A 16 -1.49 -3.97 -5.29
CA ALA A 16 -2.42 -4.15 -4.17
C ALA A 16 -1.98 -5.29 -3.23
N MET A 17 -1.49 -6.41 -3.77
CA MET A 17 -0.96 -7.51 -2.96
C MET A 17 0.29 -7.10 -2.17
N ILE A 18 1.23 -6.38 -2.81
CA ILE A 18 2.42 -5.88 -2.11
C ILE A 18 2.01 -4.96 -0.97
N TRP A 19 1.10 -4.00 -1.23
CA TRP A 19 0.58 -3.09 -0.21
C TRP A 19 -0.12 -3.82 0.94
N PHE A 20 -0.89 -4.88 0.66
CA PHE A 20 -1.53 -5.70 1.68
C PHE A 20 -0.50 -6.42 2.57
N VAL A 21 0.55 -7.00 1.99
CA VAL A 21 1.59 -7.72 2.75
C VAL A 21 2.38 -6.78 3.64
N ILE A 22 2.78 -5.60 3.15
CA ILE A 22 3.52 -4.62 3.96
C ILE A 22 2.68 -3.99 5.07
N SER A 23 1.36 -3.86 4.87
CA SER A 23 0.44 -3.29 5.86
C SER A 23 -0.03 -4.33 6.88
N LEU A 24 0.24 -5.62 6.63
CA LEU A 24 -0.10 -6.72 7.52
C LEU A 24 0.38 -6.47 8.95
N PRO A 25 1.58 -5.97 9.28
CA PRO A 25 1.98 -5.78 10.67
C PRO A 25 1.14 -4.73 11.43
N LEU A 26 0.46 -3.79 10.74
CA LEU A 26 -0.19 -2.63 11.34
C LEU A 26 -1.17 -2.98 12.49
N PRO A 27 -2.11 -3.94 12.34
CA PRO A 27 -3.01 -4.32 13.42
C PRO A 27 -2.30 -4.94 14.62
N TRP A 28 -1.07 -5.43 14.49
CA TRP A 28 -0.36 -6.05 15.61
C TRP A 28 0.60 -5.10 16.32
N LEU A 29 0.89 -3.92 15.73
CA LEU A 29 1.83 -2.95 16.31
C LEU A 29 1.41 -2.47 17.71
N TYR A 30 0.11 -2.42 18.03
CA TYR A 30 -0.34 -2.01 19.37
C TYR A 30 0.04 -2.99 20.48
N LYS A 31 0.42 -4.23 20.15
CA LYS A 31 0.88 -5.25 21.11
C LYS A 31 2.40 -5.27 21.30
N THR A 32 3.13 -4.29 20.74
CA THR A 32 4.59 -4.25 20.84
C THR A 32 5.02 -3.96 22.28
N PRO A 33 5.91 -4.77 22.89
CA PRO A 33 6.46 -4.50 24.20
C PRO A 33 7.33 -3.22 24.19
N GLU A 34 7.49 -2.59 25.35
CA GLU A 34 8.07 -1.24 25.44
C GLU A 34 9.53 -1.19 24.95
N GLU A 35 10.30 -2.23 25.26
CA GLU A 35 11.67 -2.44 24.79
C GLU A 35 11.82 -2.57 23.27
N ALA A 36 10.74 -2.89 22.54
CA ALA A 36 10.74 -3.06 21.08
C ALA A 36 10.04 -1.90 20.33
N ARG A 37 9.54 -0.88 21.05
CA ARG A 37 8.88 0.30 20.45
C ARG A 37 9.78 1.07 19.45
N PRO A 38 11.09 1.25 19.67
CA PRO A 38 11.95 1.93 18.69
C PRO A 38 11.91 1.26 17.32
N GLN A 39 11.97 -0.07 17.27
CA GLN A 39 11.91 -0.87 16.05
C GLN A 39 10.51 -0.82 15.43
N MET A 40 9.46 -0.84 16.24
CA MET A 40 8.08 -0.66 15.78
C MET A 40 7.88 0.70 15.11
N TYR A 41 8.44 1.80 15.64
CA TYR A 41 8.35 3.11 15.01
C TYR A 41 9.07 3.18 13.66
N ILE A 42 10.24 2.55 13.55
CA ILE A 42 10.96 2.44 12.27
C ILE A 42 10.09 1.69 11.25
N LEU A 43 9.51 0.56 11.65
CA LEU A 43 8.63 -0.22 10.78
C LEU A 43 7.38 0.60 10.35
N LEU A 44 6.77 1.33 11.28
CA LEU A 44 5.61 2.17 11.00
C LEU A 44 5.94 3.29 10.00
N GLN A 45 7.11 3.94 10.15
CA GLN A 45 7.58 4.97 9.22
C GLN A 45 7.81 4.39 7.81
N MET A 46 8.44 3.22 7.71
CA MET A 46 8.65 2.53 6.43
C MET A 46 7.32 2.20 5.75
N ILE A 47 6.37 1.60 6.48
CA ILE A 47 5.03 1.29 5.97
C ILE A 47 4.32 2.56 5.49
N GLY A 48 4.44 3.66 6.24
CA GLY A 48 3.89 4.96 5.87
C GLY A 48 4.43 5.47 4.54
N ILE A 49 5.77 5.49 4.38
CA ILE A 49 6.43 5.96 3.15
C ILE A 49 6.04 5.08 1.95
N ILE A 50 6.08 3.75 2.12
CA ILE A 50 5.75 2.82 1.04
C ILE A 50 4.27 2.93 0.65
N SER A 51 3.38 3.30 1.59
CA SER A 51 1.94 3.47 1.32
C SER A 51 1.61 4.70 0.46
N ILE A 52 2.48 5.71 0.37
CA ILE A 52 2.24 6.96 -0.36
C ILE A 52 1.77 6.73 -1.81
N PRO A 53 2.49 5.99 -2.68
CA PRO A 53 2.05 5.79 -4.07
C PRO A 53 0.69 5.09 -4.18
N PHE A 54 0.35 4.19 -3.26
CA PHE A 54 -0.93 3.47 -3.26
C PHE A 54 -2.08 4.38 -2.84
N ILE A 55 -1.87 5.22 -1.81
CA ILE A 55 -2.86 6.21 -1.37
C ILE A 55 -3.08 7.26 -2.45
N VAL A 56 -2.01 7.78 -3.05
CA VAL A 56 -2.09 8.74 -4.16
C VAL A 56 -2.87 8.14 -5.34
N LEU A 57 -2.63 6.87 -5.68
CA LEU A 57 -3.38 6.17 -6.72
C LEU A 57 -4.87 6.04 -6.36
N GLY A 58 -5.20 5.68 -5.12
CA GLY A 58 -6.58 5.60 -4.64
C GLY A 58 -7.31 6.95 -4.69
N ILE A 59 -6.64 8.02 -4.28
CA ILE A 59 -7.17 9.39 -4.38
C ILE A 59 -7.37 9.78 -5.84
N ALA A 60 -6.37 9.52 -6.69
CA ALA A 60 -6.44 9.82 -8.12
C ALA A 60 -7.60 9.06 -8.80
N TRP A 61 -7.84 7.79 -8.46
CA TRP A 61 -9.02 7.04 -8.91
C TRP A 61 -10.34 7.67 -8.45
N THR A 62 -10.38 8.23 -7.24
CA THR A 62 -11.60 8.81 -6.67
C THR A 62 -11.93 10.17 -7.30
N ILE A 63 -10.92 10.99 -7.61
CA ILE A 63 -11.10 12.35 -8.14
C ILE A 63 -11.21 12.38 -9.67
N LYS A 64 -10.36 11.62 -10.38
CA LYS A 64 -10.33 11.54 -11.85
C LYS A 64 -10.02 10.11 -12.29
N PRO A 65 -11.01 9.20 -12.24
CA PRO A 65 -10.82 7.80 -12.62
C PRO A 65 -10.26 7.63 -14.05
N GLU A 66 -10.50 8.60 -14.93
CA GLU A 66 -9.98 8.64 -16.30
C GLU A 66 -8.46 8.83 -16.42
N LEU A 67 -7.78 9.42 -15.41
CA LEU A 67 -6.32 9.61 -15.41
C LEU A 67 -5.54 8.35 -15.01
N THR A 68 -6.26 7.35 -14.50
CA THR A 68 -5.70 6.17 -13.84
C THR A 68 -6.26 4.85 -14.42
N ALA A 69 -7.05 4.92 -15.51
CA ALA A 69 -7.61 3.81 -16.28
C ALA A 69 -6.74 3.36 -17.49
#